data_AF-A0A646QG89-F1
#
_entry.id   AF-A0A646QG89-F1
#
_cell.length_a   1.000
_cell.length_b   1.000
_cell.length_c   1.000
_cell.angle_alpha   90.00
_cell.angle_beta   90.00
_cell.angle_gamma   90.00
#
_symmetry.space_group_name_H-M   'P 1'
#
loop_
_entity.id
_entity.type
_entity.pdbx_description
1 polymer ?
#
loop_
_entity_poly.entity_id
_entity_poly.type
_entity_poly.pdbx_seq_one_letter_code
_entity_poly.pdbx_strand_id
1 'polypeptide(L)'
;MATNLIRLRLLTQKFPQGILVHQAKFHNRAKIGKREIVGFGYNGEANYADRVDFPMPAVRFREENAEIATLRQKERGDWKNLTIEEKKALYRASFCQTFAEMKAPTGEWKLVLTGIFTACSIAIWFYVWMMKYVYGPLPETFKEEHVQAQLQRMIDLRVNPIEGLASKYDYENNRWKD
;
A
#
# COMPACT_ATOMS: atom_id res chain seq x y z
N MET A 1 -45.30 59.13 -16.88
CA MET A 1 -44.85 58.33 -15.72
C MET A 1 -44.56 56.92 -16.18
N ALA A 2 -43.45 56.37 -15.71
CA ALA A 2 -42.85 55.10 -16.10
C ALA A 2 -43.77 53.88 -15.92
N THR A 3 -43.58 52.80 -16.69
CA THR A 3 -42.86 51.60 -16.20
C THR A 3 -42.84 50.48 -17.23
N ASN A 4 -41.67 49.83 -17.26
CA ASN A 4 -41.24 48.70 -18.08
C ASN A 4 -42.04 47.42 -17.81
N LEU A 5 -42.24 46.58 -18.84
CA LEU A 5 -42.19 45.12 -18.67
C LEU A 5 -41.59 44.45 -19.91
N ILE A 6 -40.39 43.90 -19.70
CA ILE A 6 -39.61 43.06 -20.61
C ILE A 6 -40.32 41.71 -20.75
N ARG A 7 -40.56 41.25 -22.00
CA ARG A 7 -40.84 39.83 -22.29
C ARG A 7 -39.72 39.25 -23.13
N LEU A 8 -38.90 38.42 -22.50
CA LEU A 8 -37.90 37.56 -23.14
C LEU A 8 -38.58 36.65 -24.18
N ARG A 9 -38.10 36.69 -25.42
CA ARG A 9 -38.47 35.74 -26.48
C ARG A 9 -37.52 34.53 -26.35
N LEU A 10 -38.02 33.42 -25.80
CA LEU A 10 -37.31 32.14 -25.83
C LEU A 10 -37.25 31.64 -27.28
N LEU A 11 -36.11 31.82 -27.94
CA LEU A 11 -35.80 31.10 -29.17
C LEU A 11 -35.27 29.72 -28.78
N THR A 12 -36.14 28.71 -28.85
CA THR A 12 -35.75 27.30 -28.82
C THR A 12 -34.96 26.98 -30.08
N GLN A 13 -33.64 27.13 -30.04
CA GLN A 13 -32.76 26.68 -31.10
C GLN A 13 -32.62 25.15 -30.99
N LYS A 14 -33.33 24.40 -31.83
CA LYS A 14 -33.11 22.97 -32.00
C LYS A 14 -31.79 22.77 -32.74
N PHE A 15 -30.77 22.28 -32.03
CA PHE A 15 -29.52 21.85 -32.65
C PHE A 15 -29.77 20.58 -33.48
N PRO A 16 -29.20 20.45 -34.69
CA PRO A 16 -29.31 19.20 -35.44
C PRO A 16 -28.61 18.10 -34.65
N GLN A 17 -29.32 17.00 -34.40
CA GLN A 17 -28.72 15.76 -33.92
C GLN A 17 -27.86 15.19 -35.06
N GLY A 18 -26.68 15.78 -35.25
CA GLY A 18 -25.61 15.15 -35.99
C GLY A 18 -25.24 13.87 -35.26
N ILE A 19 -25.08 12.79 -36.01
CA ILE A 19 -24.50 11.53 -35.51
C ILE A 19 -23.22 11.93 -34.78
N LEU A 20 -23.25 11.85 -33.45
CA LEU A 20 -22.03 11.77 -32.67
C LEU A 20 -21.44 10.41 -33.05
N VAL A 21 -20.65 10.41 -34.12
CA VAL A 21 -19.55 9.44 -34.21
C VAL A 21 -18.82 9.70 -32.91
N HIS A 22 -18.95 8.79 -31.95
CA HIS A 22 -18.00 8.70 -30.86
C HIS A 22 -16.66 8.53 -31.57
N GLN A 23 -15.98 9.63 -31.85
CA GLN A 23 -14.54 9.61 -32.01
C GLN A 23 -14.11 8.95 -30.73
N ALA A 24 -13.68 7.69 -30.81
CA ALA A 24 -12.88 7.09 -29.77
C ALA A 24 -11.71 8.06 -29.62
N LYS A 25 -11.84 9.01 -28.70
CA LYS A 25 -10.71 9.78 -28.22
C LYS A 25 -9.79 8.67 -27.74
N PHE A 26 -8.70 8.43 -28.47
CA PHE A 26 -7.65 7.54 -28.01
C PHE A 26 -7.16 8.13 -26.69
N HIS A 27 -7.78 7.70 -25.60
CA HIS A 27 -7.49 8.22 -24.27
C HIS A 27 -5.99 8.01 -24.06
N ASN A 28 -5.30 9.08 -23.68
CA ASN A 28 -3.88 9.12 -23.28
C ASN A 28 -2.77 9.25 -24.36
N ARG A 29 -3.04 9.48 -25.66
CA ARG A 29 -1.93 9.80 -26.62
C ARG A 29 -1.05 10.98 -26.18
N ALA A 30 -1.64 12.01 -25.57
CA ALA A 30 -0.90 13.16 -25.05
C ALA A 30 0.10 12.80 -23.93
N LYS A 31 -0.14 11.73 -23.16
CA LYS A 31 0.73 11.30 -22.05
C LYS A 31 1.87 10.40 -22.51
N ILE A 32 1.71 9.77 -23.67
CA ILE A 32 2.64 8.75 -24.19
C ILE A 32 3.77 9.39 -25.03
N GLY A 33 3.59 10.62 -25.48
CA GLY A 33 4.56 11.30 -26.35
C GLY A 33 4.67 10.61 -27.71
N LYS A 34 5.89 10.39 -28.19
CA LYS A 34 6.18 9.75 -29.48
C LYS A 34 6.40 8.23 -29.38
N ARG A 35 6.03 7.60 -28.25
CA ARG A 35 6.23 6.16 -28.07
C ARG A 35 5.24 5.36 -28.91
N GLU A 36 5.73 4.26 -29.46
CA GLU A 36 4.93 3.36 -30.29
C GLU A 36 3.93 2.57 -29.43
N ILE A 37 2.67 2.50 -29.90
CA ILE A 37 1.62 1.65 -29.32
C ILE A 37 1.70 0.29 -30.02
N VAL A 38 2.03 -0.75 -29.27
CA VAL A 38 2.31 -2.11 -29.75
C VAL A 38 1.17 -3.09 -29.47
N GLY A 39 0.25 -2.76 -28.57
CA GLY A 39 -0.86 -3.63 -28.20
C GLY A 39 -1.90 -2.95 -27.32
N PHE A 40 -2.73 -3.78 -26.69
CA PHE A 40 -3.72 -3.34 -25.72
C PHE A 40 -3.11 -3.30 -24.32
N GLY A 41 -3.46 -2.30 -23.50
CA GLY A 41 -3.02 -2.26 -22.11
C GLY A 41 -3.87 -3.11 -21.20
N TYR A 42 -3.34 -3.36 -20.00
CA TYR A 42 -4.02 -4.16 -18.97
C TYR A 42 -5.37 -3.58 -18.54
N ASN A 43 -5.60 -2.28 -18.77
CA ASN A 43 -6.86 -1.58 -18.52
C ASN A 43 -7.54 -1.06 -19.81
N GLY A 44 -7.13 -1.55 -20.98
CA GLY A 44 -7.62 -1.10 -22.28
C GLY A 44 -7.05 0.25 -22.76
N GLU A 45 -6.20 0.90 -21.97
CA GLU A 45 -5.53 2.15 -22.35
C GLU A 45 -4.12 1.89 -22.88
N ALA A 46 -3.58 2.81 -23.68
CA ALA A 46 -2.19 2.75 -24.11
C ALA A 46 -1.26 3.26 -22.99
N ASN A 47 -0.97 2.42 -22.01
CA ASN A 47 -0.04 2.75 -20.91
C ASN A 47 1.14 1.77 -20.84
N TYR A 48 2.19 2.23 -20.16
CA TYR A 48 3.37 1.43 -19.85
C TYR A 48 3.38 1.08 -18.37
N ALA A 49 3.55 -0.18 -18.03
CA ALA A 49 3.81 -0.63 -16.67
C ALA A 49 4.64 -1.93 -16.71
N ASP A 50 5.69 -1.98 -15.89
CA ASP A 50 6.47 -3.19 -15.66
C ASP A 50 5.75 -4.07 -14.64
N ARG A 51 5.10 -5.13 -15.12
CA ARG A 51 4.25 -6.02 -14.33
C ARG A 51 4.54 -7.47 -14.64
N VAL A 52 4.60 -8.29 -13.59
CA VAL A 52 4.86 -9.74 -13.72
C VAL A 52 3.66 -10.46 -14.35
N ASP A 53 2.44 -10.03 -14.01
CA ASP A 53 1.18 -10.57 -14.52
C ASP A 53 0.82 -10.05 -15.92
N PHE A 54 1.40 -8.93 -16.34
CA PHE A 54 1.18 -8.34 -17.65
C PHE A 54 2.53 -8.04 -18.33
N PRO A 55 3.21 -9.07 -18.88
CA PRO A 55 4.59 -8.96 -19.38
C PRO A 55 4.76 -8.07 -20.61
N MET A 56 3.68 -7.81 -21.35
CA MET A 56 3.70 -7.13 -22.65
C MET A 56 2.86 -5.86 -22.57
N PRO A 57 3.42 -4.71 -22.14
CA PRO A 57 2.70 -3.46 -22.01
C PRO A 57 2.20 -2.94 -23.36
N ALA A 58 1.20 -2.06 -23.33
CA ALA A 58 0.55 -1.53 -24.53
C ALA A 58 1.46 -0.67 -25.39
N VAL A 59 2.45 -0.04 -24.76
CA VAL A 59 3.36 0.95 -25.33
C VAL A 59 4.79 0.49 -25.05
N ARG A 60 5.75 0.88 -25.87
CA ARG A 60 7.18 0.71 -25.56
C ARG A 60 7.66 1.68 -24.49
N PHE A 61 8.74 1.31 -23.80
CA PHE A 61 9.31 2.17 -22.76
C PHE A 61 9.87 3.48 -23.31
N ARG A 62 10.74 3.42 -24.34
CA ARG A 62 11.38 4.61 -24.93
C ARG A 62 10.66 5.10 -26.18
N GLU A 63 10.81 6.38 -26.47
CA GLU A 63 10.46 6.94 -27.77
C GLU A 63 11.40 6.42 -28.86
N GLU A 64 10.94 6.44 -30.09
CA GLU A 64 11.73 5.98 -31.22
C GLU A 64 12.83 7.00 -31.56
N ASN A 65 14.07 6.62 -31.28
CA ASN A 65 15.26 7.37 -31.68
C ASN A 65 15.78 6.87 -33.04
N ALA A 66 16.54 7.70 -33.77
CA ALA A 66 17.08 7.33 -35.08
C ALA A 66 17.89 6.03 -35.06
N GLU A 67 18.72 5.82 -34.03
CA GLU A 67 19.50 4.59 -33.84
C GLU A 67 18.61 3.37 -33.55
N ILE A 68 17.53 3.53 -32.79
CA ILE A 68 16.61 2.43 -32.52
C ILE A 68 15.82 2.11 -33.80
N ALA A 69 15.41 3.13 -34.56
CA ALA A 69 14.70 2.94 -35.82
C ALA A 69 15.51 2.13 -36.85
N THR A 70 16.83 2.37 -36.95
CA THR A 70 17.71 1.54 -37.82
C THR A 70 17.82 0.11 -37.29
N LEU A 71 17.97 -0.07 -35.97
CA LEU A 71 17.97 -1.41 -35.36
C LEU A 71 16.64 -2.15 -35.55
N ARG A 72 15.50 -1.44 -35.57
CA ARG A 72 14.18 -2.02 -35.88
C ARG A 72 14.09 -2.52 -37.32
N GLN A 73 14.68 -1.80 -38.26
CA GLN A 73 14.73 -2.28 -39.65
C GLN A 73 15.55 -3.57 -39.74
N LYS A 74 16.65 -3.68 -38.97
CA LYS A 74 17.47 -4.90 -38.86
C LYS A 74 16.73 -6.04 -38.14
N GLU A 75 15.92 -5.72 -37.12
CA GLU A 75 15.09 -6.66 -36.36
C GLU A 75 14.07 -7.41 -37.23
N ARG A 76 13.61 -6.81 -38.34
CA ARG A 76 12.70 -7.47 -39.29
C ARG A 76 13.35 -8.64 -40.05
N GLY A 77 14.68 -8.73 -40.08
CA GLY A 77 15.44 -9.80 -40.71
C GLY A 77 15.80 -10.95 -39.75
N ASP A 78 16.82 -11.74 -40.09
CA ASP A 78 17.29 -12.84 -39.24
C ASP A 78 18.03 -12.32 -37.98
N TRP A 79 17.57 -12.74 -36.81
CA TRP A 79 18.12 -12.38 -35.50
C TRP A 79 19.48 -13.01 -35.19
N LYS A 80 19.96 -13.95 -36.02
CA LYS A 80 21.34 -14.43 -35.96
C LYS A 80 22.36 -13.34 -36.36
N ASN A 81 21.94 -12.37 -37.18
CA ASN A 81 22.78 -11.26 -37.62
C ASN A 81 22.82 -10.09 -36.61
N LEU A 82 22.06 -10.18 -35.52
CA LEU A 82 22.06 -9.19 -34.44
C LEU A 82 23.10 -9.55 -33.39
N THR A 83 23.95 -8.58 -33.04
CA THR A 83 24.90 -8.72 -31.94
C THR A 83 24.16 -8.77 -30.59
N ILE A 84 24.84 -9.27 -29.55
CA ILE A 84 24.26 -9.32 -28.19
C ILE A 84 23.91 -7.92 -27.69
N GLU A 85 24.73 -6.92 -28.04
CA GLU A 85 24.53 -5.53 -27.66
C GLU A 85 23.30 -4.92 -28.34
N GLU A 86 23.12 -5.18 -29.64
CA GLU A 86 21.94 -4.73 -30.39
C GLU A 86 20.65 -5.33 -29.80
N LYS A 87 20.68 -6.62 -29.41
CA LYS A 87 19.55 -7.27 -28.73
C LYS A 87 19.25 -6.62 -27.39
N LYS A 88 20.28 -6.32 -26.58
CA LYS A 88 20.11 -5.62 -25.30
C LYS A 88 19.57 -4.20 -25.49
N ALA A 89 20.02 -3.49 -26.54
CA ALA A 89 19.54 -2.15 -26.86
C ALA A 89 18.06 -2.17 -27.27
N LEU A 90 17.65 -3.10 -28.14
CA LEU A 90 16.24 -3.31 -28.52
C LEU A 90 15.37 -3.69 -27.31
N TYR A 91 15.90 -4.51 -26.40
CA TYR A 91 15.22 -4.87 -25.16
C TYR A 91 15.02 -3.64 -24.25
N ARG A 92 16.07 -2.85 -23.98
CA ARG A 92 15.99 -1.64 -23.13
C ARG A 92 15.22 -0.48 -23.77
N ALA A 93 15.05 -0.49 -25.09
CA ALA A 93 14.14 0.42 -25.78
C ALA A 93 12.68 0.02 -25.59
N SER A 94 12.40 -1.29 -25.54
CA SER A 94 11.05 -1.84 -25.40
C SER A 94 10.60 -1.88 -23.94
N PHE A 95 11.49 -2.25 -23.02
CA PHE A 95 11.22 -2.45 -21.60
C PHE A 95 12.15 -1.62 -20.71
N CYS A 96 11.63 -1.08 -19.61
CA CYS A 96 12.42 -0.36 -18.61
C CYS A 96 13.19 -1.35 -17.73
N GLN A 97 12.47 -2.26 -17.06
CA GLN A 97 13.04 -3.23 -16.15
C GLN A 97 13.01 -4.65 -16.69
N THR A 98 14.00 -5.46 -16.30
CA THR A 98 13.95 -6.91 -16.48
C THR A 98 13.13 -7.58 -15.39
N PHE A 99 12.69 -8.82 -15.60
CA PHE A 99 12.04 -9.61 -14.54
C PHE A 99 12.87 -9.79 -13.27
N ALA A 100 14.20 -9.82 -13.41
CA ALA A 100 15.10 -9.90 -12.27
C ALA A 100 15.12 -8.57 -11.48
N GLU A 101 15.11 -7.44 -12.19
CA GLU A 101 15.07 -6.10 -11.58
C GLU A 101 13.73 -5.84 -10.88
N MET A 102 12.60 -6.23 -11.50
CA MET A 102 11.27 -6.09 -10.88
C MET A 102 11.13 -6.92 -9.60
N LYS A 103 11.78 -8.09 -9.55
CA LYS A 103 11.73 -9.01 -8.40
C LYS A 103 12.83 -8.75 -7.37
N ALA A 104 13.69 -7.75 -7.60
CA ALA A 104 14.80 -7.47 -6.72
C ALA A 104 14.28 -7.00 -5.34
N PRO A 105 14.76 -7.59 -4.23
CA PRO A 105 14.33 -7.18 -2.90
C PRO A 105 14.88 -5.80 -2.54
N THR A 106 14.01 -4.86 -2.13
CA THR A 106 14.39 -3.48 -1.77
C THR A 106 14.82 -3.31 -0.31
N GLY A 107 14.44 -4.25 0.56
CA GLY A 107 14.76 -4.20 2.00
C GLY A 107 13.90 -3.23 2.82
N GLU A 108 12.82 -2.69 2.25
CA GLU A 108 11.89 -1.77 2.92
C GLU A 108 11.30 -2.30 4.23
N TRP A 109 11.15 -3.62 4.35
CA TRP A 109 10.68 -4.27 5.58
C TRP A 109 11.51 -3.87 6.81
N LYS A 110 12.82 -3.58 6.63
CA LYS A 110 13.69 -3.12 7.71
C LYS A 110 13.28 -1.75 8.23
N LEU A 111 12.91 -0.83 7.32
CA LEU A 111 12.42 0.50 7.70
C LEU A 111 11.08 0.41 8.42
N VAL A 112 10.17 -0.43 7.93
CA VAL A 112 8.87 -0.69 8.58
C VAL A 112 9.10 -1.23 9.99
N LEU A 113 9.97 -2.22 10.14
CA LEU A 113 10.28 -2.84 11.42
C LEU A 113 10.89 -1.83 12.42
N THR A 114 11.83 -1.00 11.97
CA THR A 114 12.41 0.07 12.80
C THR A 114 11.36 1.08 13.25
N GLY A 115 10.42 1.45 12.37
CA GLY A 115 9.31 2.34 12.70
C GLY A 115 8.43 1.77 13.81
N ILE A 116 8.09 0.48 13.72
CA ILE A 116 7.29 -0.22 14.73
C ILE A 116 8.01 -0.20 16.09
N PHE A 117 9.28 -0.63 16.14
CA PHE A 117 10.02 -0.68 17.40
C PHE A 117 10.24 0.70 18.02
N THR A 118 10.44 1.72 17.20
CA THR A 118 10.60 3.09 17.66
C THR A 118 9.30 3.61 18.29
N ALA A 119 8.15 3.36 17.64
CA ALA A 119 6.84 3.72 18.20
C ALA A 119 6.56 3.01 19.53
N CYS A 120 6.84 1.70 19.62
CA CYS A 120 6.70 0.93 20.86
C CYS A 120 7.61 1.48 21.97
N SER A 121 8.86 1.82 21.65
CA SER A 121 9.80 2.41 22.60
C SER A 121 9.28 3.75 23.15
N ILE A 122 8.82 4.63 22.26
CA ILE A 122 8.24 5.93 22.66
C ILE A 122 7.02 5.73 23.56
N ALA A 123 6.14 4.76 23.26
CA ALA A 123 4.97 4.47 24.08
C ALA A 123 5.36 3.98 25.49
N ILE A 124 6.36 3.11 25.61
CA ILE A 124 6.88 2.65 26.91
C ILE A 124 7.48 3.81 27.70
N TRP A 125 8.30 4.65 27.06
CA TRP A 125 8.90 5.82 27.71
C TRP A 125 7.84 6.84 28.16
N PHE A 126 6.81 7.05 27.35
CA PHE A 126 5.69 7.90 27.71
C PHE A 126 4.94 7.34 28.93
N TYR A 127 4.70 6.04 28.99
CA TYR A 127 4.08 5.40 30.15
C TYR A 127 4.93 5.54 31.43
N VAL A 128 6.25 5.34 31.34
CA VAL A 128 7.17 5.56 32.47
C VAL A 128 7.11 7.01 32.95
N TRP A 129 7.05 7.98 32.04
CA TRP A 129 6.87 9.39 32.39
C TRP A 129 5.54 9.65 33.11
N MET A 130 4.43 9.07 32.64
CA MET A 130 3.14 9.17 33.32
C MET A 130 3.18 8.60 34.74
N MET A 131 3.79 7.42 34.91
CA MET A 131 3.95 6.77 36.23
C MET A 131 4.79 7.59 37.20
N LYS A 132 5.80 8.32 36.71
CA LYS A 132 6.71 9.07 37.57
C LYS A 132 6.21 10.47 37.94
N TYR A 133 5.50 11.13 37.03
CA TYR A 133 5.18 12.56 37.17
C TYR A 133 3.69 12.88 37.22
N VAL A 134 2.82 11.99 36.75
CA VAL A 134 1.38 12.26 36.61
C VAL A 134 0.56 11.44 37.61
N TYR A 135 0.83 10.15 37.72
CA TYR A 135 0.08 9.27 38.62
C TYR A 135 0.50 9.45 40.09
N GLY A 136 -0.50 9.49 40.97
CA GLY A 136 -0.29 9.57 42.42
C GLY A 136 0.20 8.24 43.02
N PRO A 137 0.50 8.23 44.34
CA PRO A 137 0.87 7.00 45.03
C PRO A 137 -0.27 5.98 44.95
N LEU A 138 0.09 4.69 44.85
CA LEU A 138 -0.90 3.62 44.91
C LEU A 138 -1.61 3.62 46.27
N PRO A 139 -2.88 3.18 46.34
CA PRO A 139 -3.58 3.00 47.60
C PRO A 139 -2.81 2.08 48.56
N GLU A 140 -2.99 2.29 49.86
CA GLU A 140 -2.35 1.50 50.91
C GLU A 140 -2.61 0.00 50.80
N THR A 141 -3.76 -0.40 50.25
CA THR A 141 -4.10 -1.81 50.03
C THR A 141 -3.15 -2.55 49.10
N PHE A 142 -2.36 -1.84 48.27
CA PHE A 142 -1.34 -2.43 47.39
C PHE A 142 0.03 -2.62 48.08
N LYS A 143 0.19 -2.20 49.34
CA LYS A 143 1.37 -2.56 50.12
C LYS A 143 1.40 -4.08 50.32
N GLU A 144 2.60 -4.66 50.29
CA GLU A 144 2.79 -6.11 50.28
C GLU A 144 2.10 -6.83 51.46
N GLU A 145 2.19 -6.30 52.68
CA GLU A 145 1.54 -6.87 53.87
C GLU A 145 0.02 -6.93 53.73
N HIS A 146 -0.60 -5.87 53.21
CA HIS A 146 -2.05 -5.80 53.01
C HIS A 146 -2.50 -6.74 51.89
N VAL A 147 -1.71 -6.85 50.81
CA VAL A 147 -1.98 -7.81 49.72
C VAL A 147 -1.89 -9.25 50.22
N GLN A 148 -0.88 -9.57 51.03
CA GLN A 148 -0.71 -10.91 51.62
C GLN A 148 -1.83 -11.23 52.61
N ALA A 149 -2.19 -10.29 53.50
CA ALA A 149 -3.31 -10.46 54.42
C ALA A 149 -4.65 -10.62 53.69
N GLN A 150 -4.86 -9.87 52.61
CA GLN A 150 -6.03 -10.01 51.74
C GLN A 150 -6.05 -11.37 51.04
N LEU A 151 -4.91 -11.82 50.53
CA LEU A 151 -4.76 -13.13 49.88
C LEU A 151 -5.05 -14.27 50.87
N GLN A 152 -4.50 -14.20 52.09
CA GLN A 152 -4.79 -15.18 53.15
C GLN A 152 -6.28 -15.21 53.48
N ARG A 153 -6.91 -14.04 53.66
CA ARG A 153 -8.36 -13.96 53.87
C ARG A 153 -9.15 -14.57 52.72
N MET A 154 -8.72 -14.39 51.47
CA MET A 154 -9.39 -14.99 50.31
C MET A 154 -9.26 -16.52 50.29
N ILE A 155 -8.12 -17.05 50.74
CA ILE A 155 -7.89 -18.48 50.92
C ILE A 155 -8.80 -19.02 52.03
N ASP A 156 -8.85 -18.33 53.18
CA ASP A 156 -9.68 -18.73 54.33
C ASP A 156 -11.17 -18.74 53.98
N LEU A 157 -11.63 -17.75 53.21
CA LEU A 157 -13.00 -17.66 52.70
C LEU A 157 -13.26 -18.59 51.49
N ARG A 158 -12.26 -19.35 51.04
CA ARG A 158 -12.33 -20.28 49.90
C ARG A 158 -12.88 -19.62 48.63
N VAL A 159 -12.35 -18.44 48.29
CA VAL A 159 -12.78 -17.71 47.09
C VAL A 159 -12.45 -18.49 45.82
N ASN A 160 -13.47 -18.79 45.02
CA ASN A 160 -13.39 -19.58 43.78
C ASN A 160 -12.74 -20.96 43.98
N PRO A 161 -13.38 -21.87 44.73
CA PRO A 161 -12.76 -23.11 45.21
C PRO A 161 -12.71 -24.26 44.19
N ILE A 162 -13.35 -24.13 43.02
CA ILE A 162 -13.38 -25.20 42.01
C ILE A 162 -12.25 -25.03 40.99
N GLU A 163 -12.16 -23.88 40.32
CA GLU A 163 -11.19 -23.64 39.23
C GLU A 163 -10.25 -22.46 39.49
N GLY A 164 -10.54 -21.65 40.53
CA GLY A 164 -9.90 -20.35 40.74
C GLY A 164 -8.76 -20.36 41.75
N LEU A 165 -8.75 -19.36 42.63
CA LEU A 165 -7.65 -19.11 43.56
C LEU A 165 -7.57 -20.21 44.63
N ALA A 166 -8.66 -20.42 45.36
CA ALA A 166 -8.70 -21.38 46.46
C ALA A 166 -8.53 -22.83 46.01
N SER A 167 -8.89 -23.18 44.77
CA SER A 167 -8.69 -24.55 44.26
C SER A 167 -7.21 -24.93 44.15
N LYS A 168 -6.33 -23.94 43.95
CA LYS A 168 -4.88 -24.09 43.82
C LYS A 168 -4.15 -24.07 45.16
N TYR A 169 -4.84 -23.84 46.27
CA TYR A 169 -4.24 -23.88 47.60
C TYR A 169 -4.48 -25.24 48.25
N ASP A 170 -3.43 -25.82 48.82
CA ASP A 170 -3.47 -27.03 49.63
C ASP A 170 -3.67 -26.66 51.10
N TYR A 171 -4.90 -26.83 51.57
CA TYR A 171 -5.31 -26.52 52.93
C TYR A 171 -4.81 -27.53 53.97
N GLU A 172 -4.39 -28.73 53.55
CA GLU A 172 -3.86 -29.74 54.48
C GLU A 172 -2.41 -29.43 54.84
N ASN A 173 -1.64 -28.99 53.85
CA ASN A 173 -0.21 -28.71 54.00
C ASN A 173 0.12 -27.20 54.06
N ASN A 174 -0.90 -26.33 54.11
CA ASN A 174 -0.79 -24.86 54.13
C ASN A 174 0.18 -24.30 53.07
N ARG A 175 0.09 -24.79 51.84
CA ARG A 175 0.97 -24.38 50.72
C ARG A 175 0.21 -24.29 49.41
N TRP A 176 0.81 -23.65 48.40
CA TRP A 176 0.28 -23.73 47.03
C TRP A 176 0.49 -25.13 46.47
N LYS A 177 -0.49 -25.63 45.74
CA LYS A 177 -0.36 -26.87 44.96
C LYS A 177 0.59 -26.61 43.79
N ASP A 178 1.39 -27.61 43.46
CA ASP A 178 2.27 -27.61 42.28
C ASP A 178 1.46 -27.64 40.97
#